data_AF-X6FSD1-F1
#
_entry.id   AF-X6FSD1-F1
#
_cell.length_a   1.000
_cell.length_b   1.000
_cell.length_c   1.000
_cell.angle_alpha   90.00
_cell.angle_beta   90.00
_cell.angle_gamma   90.00
#
_symmetry.space_group_name_H-M   'P 1'
#
loop_
_entity.id
_entity.type
_entity.pdbx_description
1 polymer ?
#
loop_
_entity_poly.entity_id
_entity_poly.type
_entity_poly.pdbx_seq_one_letter_code
_entity_poly.pdbx_strand_id
1 'polypeptide(L)'
;MRIGLALYAEQSREWLFPADSGSGYMAEHKEKRDDLSKWGNDLRQTFCTIAQAAGVAELDVHLLMNYSIPGVNAGYITRNKLLSDHLRQQQESISRRMLEAGRSRQNEPERHTSAWPALPARRILDELMSGKD
;
A
#
# COMPACT_ATOMS: atom_id res chain seq x y z
N MET A 1 -8.45 -3.51 5.51
CA MET A 1 -9.12 -2.23 5.10
C MET A 1 -8.95 -2.00 3.59
N ARG A 2 -10.01 -1.71 2.83
CA ARG A 2 -9.92 -1.40 1.38
C ARG A 2 -10.00 0.12 1.15
N ILE A 3 -8.85 0.78 1.01
CA ILE A 3 -8.76 2.25 0.91
C ILE A 3 -9.55 2.81 -0.28
N GLY A 4 -9.56 2.10 -1.41
CA GLY A 4 -10.36 2.52 -2.58
C GLY A 4 -11.83 2.71 -2.24
N LEU A 5 -12.46 1.73 -1.57
CA LEU A 5 -13.87 1.82 -1.16
C LEU A 5 -14.11 2.96 -0.16
N ALA A 6 -13.15 3.22 0.73
CA ALA A 6 -13.27 4.31 1.70
C ALA A 6 -13.19 5.69 1.05
N LEU A 7 -12.42 5.84 -0.04
CA LEU A 7 -12.19 7.12 -0.71
C LEU A 7 -13.14 7.37 -1.89
N TYR A 8 -13.49 6.32 -2.62
CA TYR A 8 -14.14 6.37 -3.92
C TYR A 8 -15.17 5.24 -4.04
N ALA A 9 -16.19 5.26 -3.18
CA ALA A 9 -17.13 4.15 -3.03
C ALA A 9 -17.82 3.73 -4.33
N GLU A 10 -18.19 4.70 -5.18
CA GLU A 10 -18.85 4.43 -6.47
C GLU A 10 -17.87 3.85 -7.49
N GLN A 11 -16.73 4.49 -7.72
CA GLN A 11 -15.72 4.03 -8.68
C GLN A 11 -15.15 2.65 -8.28
N SER A 12 -15.08 2.37 -6.98
CA SER A 12 -14.60 1.09 -6.43
C SER A 12 -15.52 -0.10 -6.69
N ARG A 13 -16.75 0.13 -7.17
CA ARG A 13 -17.65 -0.96 -7.60
C ARG A 13 -17.13 -1.64 -8.85
N GLU A 14 -16.41 -0.90 -9.68
CA GLU A 14 -15.91 -1.37 -10.97
C GLU A 14 -14.38 -1.46 -10.99
N TRP A 15 -13.69 -0.52 -10.35
CA TRP A 15 -12.24 -0.36 -10.49
C TRP A 15 -11.48 -0.70 -9.20
N LEU A 16 -10.41 -1.49 -9.32
CA LEU A 16 -9.53 -1.83 -8.20
C LEU A 16 -8.68 -0.64 -7.74
N PHE A 17 -8.30 0.23 -8.68
CA PHE A 17 -7.54 1.45 -8.43
C PHE A 17 -8.38 2.68 -8.79
N PRO A 18 -9.41 2.97 -7.98
CA PRO A 18 -10.25 4.15 -8.21
C PRO A 18 -9.43 5.42 -7.97
N ALA A 19 -9.77 6.49 -8.70
CA ALA A 19 -9.06 7.76 -8.61
C ALA A 19 -9.99 8.93 -8.95
N ASP A 20 -9.65 10.11 -8.41
CA ASP A 20 -10.24 11.37 -8.85
C ASP A 20 -9.67 11.76 -10.22
N SER A 21 -10.20 11.16 -11.27
CA SER A 21 -9.82 11.38 -12.66
C SER A 21 -11.05 11.44 -13.55
N GLY A 22 -10.92 12.00 -14.75
CA GLY A 22 -12.03 12.03 -15.72
C GLY A 22 -12.57 10.64 -16.08
N SER A 23 -11.76 9.59 -15.96
CA SER A 23 -12.18 8.19 -16.14
C SER A 23 -12.67 7.52 -14.85
N GLY A 24 -12.48 8.12 -13.68
CA GLY A 24 -12.84 7.56 -12.37
C GLY A 24 -11.87 6.50 -11.84
N TYR A 25 -10.78 6.23 -12.56
CA TYR A 25 -9.77 5.25 -12.16
C TYR A 25 -8.37 5.65 -12.63
N MET A 26 -7.36 5.05 -12.03
CA MET A 26 -5.99 5.16 -12.49
C MET A 26 -5.80 4.26 -13.72
N ALA A 27 -5.92 4.84 -14.91
CA ALA A 27 -5.77 4.09 -16.16
C ALA A 27 -4.31 3.72 -16.46
N GLU A 28 -3.38 4.59 -16.09
CA GLU A 28 -1.95 4.36 -16.26
C GLU A 28 -1.18 5.05 -15.14
N HIS A 29 -0.14 4.38 -14.64
CA HIS A 29 0.83 5.01 -13.74
C HIS A 29 1.92 5.69 -14.57
N LYS A 30 1.66 6.93 -15.02
CA LYS A 30 2.65 7.76 -15.72
C LYS A 30 3.27 8.76 -14.74
N GLU A 31 4.47 8.46 -14.28
CA GLU A 31 5.27 9.40 -13.50
C GLU A 31 5.89 10.45 -14.44
N LYS A 32 5.72 11.74 -14.13
CA LYS A 32 6.52 12.79 -14.77
C LYS A 32 7.96 12.63 -14.32
N ARG A 33 8.79 12.09 -15.22
CA ARG A 33 10.14 11.62 -14.89
C ARG A 33 11.07 12.72 -14.38
N ASP A 34 10.79 13.98 -14.71
CA ASP A 34 11.58 15.14 -14.28
C ASP A 34 11.18 15.63 -12.87
N ASP A 35 9.97 15.28 -12.40
CA ASP A 35 9.42 15.74 -11.11
C ASP A 35 9.56 14.71 -9.98
N LEU A 36 9.67 13.42 -10.31
CA LEU A 36 9.74 12.33 -9.33
C LEU A 36 11.13 11.68 -9.30
N SER A 37 11.80 11.79 -8.15
CA SER A 37 13.12 11.20 -7.91
C SER A 37 13.10 9.66 -7.70
N LYS A 38 11.92 9.04 -7.69
CA LYS A 38 11.70 7.62 -7.37
C LYS A 38 10.64 7.01 -8.28
N TRP A 39 10.84 5.75 -8.65
CA TRP A 39 10.09 5.05 -9.69
C TRP A 39 9.22 3.90 -9.16
N GLY A 40 8.38 3.30 -10.01
CA GLY A 40 7.56 2.13 -9.65
C GLY A 40 8.35 0.95 -9.04
N ASN A 41 9.59 0.73 -9.49
CA ASN A 41 10.49 -0.25 -8.86
C ASN A 41 10.95 0.18 -7.46
N ASP A 42 11.16 1.48 -7.23
CA ASP A 42 11.54 2.01 -5.93
C ASP A 42 10.37 1.95 -4.94
N LEU A 43 9.14 2.09 -5.42
CA LEU A 43 7.94 1.81 -4.62
C LEU A 43 7.90 0.33 -4.20
N ARG A 44 8.25 -0.57 -5.12
CA ARG A 44 8.38 -2.01 -4.86
C ARG A 44 9.46 -2.31 -3.81
N GLN A 45 10.60 -1.63 -3.86
CA GLN A 45 11.67 -1.73 -2.84
C GLN A 45 11.26 -1.11 -1.49
N THR A 46 10.52 0.01 -1.53
CA THR A 46 9.97 0.65 -0.34
C THR A 46 9.01 -0.31 0.37
N PHE A 47 8.15 -1.00 -0.38
CA PHE A 47 7.27 -2.03 0.16
C PHE A 47 8.04 -3.14 0.88
N CYS A 48 9.10 -3.70 0.26
CA CYS A 48 9.98 -4.69 0.91
C CYS A 48 10.61 -4.16 2.21
N THR A 49 11.09 -2.92 2.19
CA THR A 49 11.75 -2.28 3.34
C THR A 49 10.77 -2.13 4.50
N ILE A 50 9.54 -1.70 4.21
CA ILE A 50 8.49 -1.56 5.23
C ILE A 50 8.05 -2.92 5.75
N ALA A 51 8.07 -3.97 4.92
CA ALA A 51 7.75 -5.31 5.36
C ALA A 51 8.70 -5.84 6.44
N GLN A 52 10.00 -5.52 6.34
CA GLN A 52 10.97 -5.82 7.38
C GLN A 52 10.62 -5.08 8.69
N ALA A 53 10.27 -3.78 8.60
CA ALA A 53 9.86 -3.00 9.76
C ALA A 53 8.50 -3.45 10.37
N ALA A 54 7.67 -4.14 9.60
CA ALA A 54 6.42 -4.75 10.04
C ALA A 54 6.61 -6.19 10.58
N GLY A 55 7.84 -6.70 10.63
CA GLY A 55 8.14 -8.03 11.14
C GLY A 55 7.70 -9.18 10.21
N VAL A 56 7.48 -8.90 8.93
CA VAL A 56 7.11 -9.93 7.95
C VAL A 56 8.33 -10.78 7.60
N ALA A 57 8.17 -12.10 7.65
CA ALA A 57 9.25 -13.03 7.33
C ALA A 57 9.73 -12.87 5.88
N GLU A 58 11.03 -13.00 5.65
CA GLU A 58 11.65 -12.82 4.32
C GLU A 58 11.02 -13.71 3.24
N LEU A 59 10.73 -14.98 3.57
CA LEU A 59 10.04 -15.89 2.67
C LEU A 59 8.66 -15.37 2.26
N ASP A 60 7.91 -14.79 3.20
CA ASP A 60 6.58 -14.24 2.93
C ASP A 60 6.68 -12.96 2.09
N VAL A 61 7.70 -12.13 2.31
CA VAL A 61 8.02 -11.00 1.42
C VAL A 61 8.35 -11.51 0.02
N HIS A 62 9.20 -12.53 -0.14
CA HIS A 62 9.52 -13.10 -1.45
C HIS A 62 8.27 -13.59 -2.18
N LEU A 63 7.36 -14.26 -1.48
CA LEU A 63 6.08 -14.70 -2.02
C LEU A 63 5.19 -13.54 -2.44
N LEU A 64 5.01 -12.53 -1.59
CA LEU A 64 4.21 -11.33 -1.89
C LEU A 64 4.75 -10.55 -3.09
N MET A 65 6.07 -10.58 -3.27
CA MET A 65 6.77 -9.86 -4.32
C MET A 65 6.92 -10.68 -5.60
N ASN A 66 6.42 -11.92 -5.64
CA ASN A 66 6.59 -12.86 -6.75
C ASN A 66 8.07 -13.06 -7.12
N TYR A 67 8.94 -13.15 -6.11
CA TYR A 67 10.34 -13.51 -6.30
C TYR A 67 10.52 -15.02 -6.37
N SER A 68 11.55 -15.46 -7.11
CA SER A 68 11.93 -16.87 -7.14
C SER A 68 12.41 -17.30 -5.76
N ILE A 69 11.97 -18.49 -5.34
CA ILE A 69 12.39 -19.08 -4.07
C ILE A 69 13.32 -20.26 -4.40
N PRO A 70 14.54 -20.30 -3.85
CA PRO A 70 15.48 -21.36 -4.15
C PRO A 70 15.06 -22.68 -3.49
N GLY A 71 15.25 -23.78 -4.22
CA GLY A 71 15.14 -25.15 -3.69
C GLY A 71 13.76 -25.79 -3.85
N VAL A 72 13.74 -27.11 -4.05
CA VAL A 72 12.53 -27.91 -4.30
C VAL A 72 11.60 -28.00 -3.08
N ASN A 73 12.15 -27.94 -1.87
CA ASN A 73 11.37 -28.01 -0.62
C ASN A 73 10.54 -26.74 -0.38
N ALA A 74 10.92 -25.62 -0.99
CA ALA A 74 10.17 -24.37 -0.90
C ALA A 74 8.74 -24.52 -1.42
N GLY A 75 8.49 -25.41 -2.39
CA GLY A 75 7.15 -25.66 -2.92
C GLY A 75 6.18 -26.19 -1.86
N TYR A 76 6.65 -27.04 -0.95
CA TYR A 76 5.81 -27.59 0.13
C TYR A 76 5.50 -26.56 1.21
N ILE A 77 6.48 -25.74 1.59
CA ILE A 77 6.31 -24.66 2.57
C ILE A 77 5.33 -23.60 2.03
N THR A 78 5.55 -23.22 0.77
CA THR A 78 4.76 -22.21 0.07
C THR A 78 3.29 -22.62 -0.05
N ARG A 79 3.00 -23.91 -0.29
CA ARG A 79 1.63 -24.41 -0.39
C ARG A 79 0.80 -24.11 0.86
N ASN A 80 1.32 -24.37 2.06
CA ASN A 80 0.59 -24.10 3.30
C ASN A 80 0.35 -22.59 3.52
N LYS A 81 1.31 -21.76 3.08
CA LYS A 81 1.24 -20.29 3.14
C LYS A 81 0.28 -19.69 2.09
N LEU A 82 0.13 -20.33 0.92
CA LEU A 82 -0.71 -19.87 -0.18
C LEU A 82 -2.17 -20.31 -0.07
N LEU A 83 -2.44 -21.47 0.52
CA LEU A 83 -3.79 -22.04 0.56
C LEU A 83 -4.71 -21.39 1.61
N SER A 84 -4.22 -20.39 2.35
CA SER A 84 -4.95 -19.72 3.42
C SER A 84 -4.76 -18.20 3.34
N ASP A 85 -5.36 -17.47 4.28
CA ASP A 85 -5.28 -16.00 4.34
C ASP A 85 -3.92 -15.47 4.86
N HIS A 86 -2.92 -16.33 5.07
CA HIS A 86 -1.63 -15.95 5.65
C HIS A 86 -0.96 -14.78 4.91
N LEU A 87 -0.75 -14.90 3.58
CA LEU A 87 -0.11 -13.82 2.82
C LEU A 87 -0.96 -12.54 2.81
N ARG A 88 -2.30 -12.67 2.81
CA ARG A 88 -3.20 -11.52 2.91
C ARG A 88 -3.01 -10.78 4.24
N GLN A 89 -2.86 -11.51 5.34
CA GLN A 89 -2.59 -10.94 6.66
C GLN A 89 -1.22 -10.25 6.72
N GLN A 90 -0.19 -10.85 6.10
CA GLN A 90 1.13 -10.22 5.97
C GLN A 90 1.02 -8.90 5.19
N GLN A 91 0.36 -8.90 4.02
CA GLN A 91 0.14 -7.69 3.24
C GLN A 91 -0.64 -6.62 4.01
N GLU A 92 -1.66 -7.00 4.79
CA GLU A 92 -2.41 -6.06 5.62
C GLU A 92 -1.54 -5.47 6.75
N SER A 93 -0.67 -6.28 7.37
CA SER A 93 0.30 -5.80 8.37
C SER A 93 1.23 -4.72 7.79
N ILE A 94 1.80 -4.99 6.60
CA ILE A 94 2.65 -4.03 5.88
C ILE A 94 1.85 -2.75 5.59
N SER A 95 0.63 -2.88 5.06
CA SER A 95 -0.22 -1.74 4.72
C SER A 95 -0.55 -0.88 5.95
N ARG A 96 -0.83 -1.51 7.10
CA ARG A 96 -1.06 -0.80 8.36
C ARG A 96 0.18 -0.01 8.78
N ARG A 97 1.36 -0.64 8.73
CA ARG A 97 2.63 0.02 9.08
C ARG A 97 2.93 1.24 8.20
N MET A 98 2.63 1.15 6.89
CA MET A 98 2.75 2.29 5.96
C MET A 98 1.87 3.46 6.39
N LEU A 99 0.60 3.19 6.71
CA LEU A 99 -0.35 4.21 7.14
C LEU A 99 0.03 4.84 8.48
N GLU A 100 0.48 4.05 9.44
CA GLU A 100 0.97 4.53 10.73
C GLU A 100 2.18 5.45 10.58
N ALA A 101 3.14 5.07 9.73
CA ALA A 101 4.30 5.91 9.42
C ALA A 101 3.88 7.26 8.79
N GLY A 102 2.82 7.26 7.98
CA GLY A 102 2.21 8.48 7.45
C GLY A 102 1.54 9.36 8.52
N ARG A 103 0.88 8.74 9.51
CA ARG A 103 0.21 9.44 10.63
C ARG A 103 1.20 10.08 11.62
N SER A 104 2.29 9.40 11.95
CA SER A 104 3.28 9.86 12.94
C SER A 104 3.93 11.20 12.58
N ARG A 105 3.90 11.60 11.29
CA ARG A 105 4.45 12.87 10.79
C ARG A 105 3.47 14.04 10.81
N GLN A 106 2.24 13.85 11.28
CA GLN A 106 1.22 14.91 11.35
C GLN A 106 1.28 15.76 12.64
N ASN A 107 2.07 15.33 13.64
CA ASN A 107 2.16 16.00 14.95
C ASN A 107 3.34 16.99 15.08
N GLU A 108 4.11 17.25 14.02
CA GLU A 108 5.18 18.26 14.04
C GLU A 108 4.68 19.58 13.39
N PRO A 109 4.90 20.74 14.05
CA PRO A 109 4.30 22.01 13.64
C PRO A 109 4.92 22.64 12.38
N GLU A 110 6.04 22.12 11.87
CA GLU A 110 6.73 22.72 10.72
C GLU A 110 7.08 21.71 9.61
N ARG A 111 6.61 22.04 8.40
CA ARG A 111 7.07 21.63 7.05
C ARG A 111 6.48 20.36 6.41
N HIS A 112 5.49 20.62 5.54
CA HIS A 112 5.49 20.40 4.08
C HIS A 112 5.77 19.01 3.50
N THR A 113 5.91 17.95 4.29
CA THR A 113 5.83 16.55 3.81
C THR A 113 4.57 15.84 4.29
N SER A 114 3.75 16.54 5.07
CA SER A 114 2.39 16.15 5.41
C SER A 114 1.57 16.03 4.13
N ALA A 115 0.96 14.86 3.91
CA ALA A 115 -0.16 14.61 3.00
C ALA A 115 0.09 13.68 1.80
N TRP A 116 0.96 12.68 1.90
CA TRP A 116 1.06 11.61 0.89
C TRP A 116 0.13 10.40 1.14
N PRO A 117 -1.05 10.62 1.75
CA PRO A 117 -2.26 10.27 1.00
C PRO A 117 -3.37 11.35 1.05
N ALA A 118 -3.08 12.55 1.58
CA ALA A 118 -4.04 13.63 1.82
C ALA A 118 -3.94 14.83 0.84
N LEU A 119 -3.25 14.65 -0.30
CA LEU A 119 -3.29 15.55 -1.45
C LEU A 119 -4.07 14.89 -2.59
N PRO A 120 -4.77 15.66 -3.41
CA PRO A 120 -6.18 16.01 -3.28
C PRO A 120 -7.11 14.79 -3.47
N ALA A 121 -7.48 14.12 -2.36
CA ALA A 121 -8.71 13.32 -2.23
C ALA A 121 -9.62 13.94 -1.15
N ARG A 122 -9.53 15.27 -0.99
CA ARG A 122 -9.88 16.04 0.20
C ARG A 122 -11.38 16.16 0.45
N ARG A 123 -11.89 15.27 1.30
CA ARG A 123 -12.69 15.59 2.51
C ARG A 123 -12.98 14.32 3.32
N ILE A 124 -13.12 13.22 2.61
CA ILE A 124 -13.63 11.94 3.15
C ILE A 124 -12.60 11.25 4.05
N LEU A 125 -11.30 11.36 3.74
CA LEU A 125 -10.27 10.67 4.53
C LEU A 125 -9.96 11.38 5.86
N ASP A 126 -10.09 12.71 5.94
CA ASP A 126 -9.85 13.45 7.19
C ASP A 126 -10.89 13.10 8.25
N GLU A 127 -12.16 12.91 7.86
CA GLU A 127 -13.23 12.42 8.75
C GLU A 127 -12.96 10.98 9.22
N LEU A 128 -12.59 10.10 8.29
CA LEU A 128 -12.28 8.69 8.59
C LEU A 128 -11.05 8.51 9.50
N MET A 129 -10.11 9.45 9.43
CA MET A 129 -8.87 9.44 10.20
C MET A 129 -8.99 10.18 11.53
N SER A 130 -10.05 10.98 11.72
CA SER A 130 -10.33 11.72 12.95
C SER A 130 -11.05 10.90 14.04
N GLY A 131 -11.49 9.67 13.75
CA GLY A 131 -12.08 8.77 14.75
C GLY A 131 -13.26 9.37 15.51
N LYS A 132 -14.08 10.19 14.86
CA LYS A 132 -15.40 10.57 15.37
C LYS A 132 -16.43 9.74 14.62
N ASP A 133 -17.10 8.87 15.36
CA ASP A 133 -18.21 8.05 14.91
C ASP A 133 -19.34 8.87 14.26
#